data_AF-A0A524AIW8-F1
#
_entry.id   AF-A0A524AIW8-F1
#
_cell.length_a   1.000
_cell.length_b   1.000
_cell.length_c   1.000
_cell.angle_alpha   90.00
_cell.angle_beta   90.00
_cell.angle_gamma   90.00
#
_symmetry.space_group_name_H-M   'P 1'
#
loop_
_entity.id
_entity.type
_entity.pdbx_description
1 polymer ?
#
loop_
_entity_poly.entity_id
_entity_poly.type
_entity_poly.pdbx_seq_one_letter_code
_entity_poly.pdbx_strand_id
1 'polypeptide(L)'
;MRKKIVLASLIVGFCFFGVLCYKSWIITFVITKCLSGRSDDKQGIVRSVIIPWRNYQLHLHHWFLALIIGGVFAVKSFYILAPEISYGILSAIIFQGIYYYEDWHRIIKRKSVLPILEQRISLAAGNDLEF
;
A
#
# COMPACT_ATOMS: atom_id res chain seq x y z
N MET A 1 2.05 2.98 -18.40
CA MET A 1 2.20 1.57 -18.84
C MET A 1 2.00 0.57 -17.69
N ARG A 2 2.65 0.75 -16.53
CA ARG A 2 2.57 -0.18 -15.39
C ARG A 2 1.15 -0.51 -14.90
N LYS A 3 0.28 0.50 -14.71
CA LYS A 3 -1.12 0.29 -14.29
C LYS A 3 -1.96 -0.50 -15.31
N LYS A 4 -1.66 -0.41 -16.62
CA LYS A 4 -2.36 -1.17 -17.67
C LYS A 4 -2.03 -2.67 -17.61
N ILE A 5 -0.78 -3.01 -17.27
CA ILE A 5 -0.36 -4.40 -17.07
C ILE A 5 -1.09 -5.01 -15.87
N VAL A 6 -1.18 -4.26 -14.77
CA VAL A 6 -1.93 -4.68 -13.57
C VAL A 6 -3.40 -4.95 -13.92
N LEU A 7 -4.04 -4.06 -14.66
CA LEU A 7 -5.42 -4.24 -15.11
C LEU A 7 -5.57 -5.47 -16.02
N ALA A 8 -4.67 -5.67 -16.98
CA ALA A 8 -4.69 -6.84 -17.85
C ALA A 8 -4.51 -8.14 -17.07
N SER A 9 -3.57 -8.19 -16.12
CA SER A 9 -3.36 -9.34 -15.25
C SER A 9 -4.57 -9.66 -14.38
N LEU A 10 -5.30 -8.63 -13.92
CA LEU A 10 -6.52 -8.80 -13.15
C LEU A 10 -7.64 -9.42 -13.99
N ILE A 11 -7.82 -8.95 -15.22
CA ILE A 11 -8.83 -9.49 -16.15
C ILE A 11 -8.55 -10.97 -16.45
N VAL A 12 -7.30 -11.33 -16.76
CA VAL A 12 -6.90 -12.72 -16.98
C VAL A 12 -7.15 -13.56 -15.72
N GLY A 13 -6.84 -13.04 -14.54
CA GLY A 13 -7.12 -13.69 -13.27
C GLY A 13 -8.61 -13.99 -13.08
N PHE A 14 -9.51 -13.05 -13.36
CA PHE A 14 -10.95 -13.28 -13.25
C PHE A 14 -11.49 -14.31 -14.22
N CYS A 15 -10.93 -14.39 -15.44
CA CYS A 15 -11.28 -15.46 -16.38
C CYS A 15 -10.93 -16.85 -15.83
N PHE A 16 -9.85 -16.97 -15.05
CA PHE A 16 -9.40 -18.23 -14.47
C PHE A 16 -10.15 -18.62 -13.18
N PHE A 17 -10.37 -17.66 -12.28
CA PHE A 17 -10.99 -17.92 -10.96
C PHE A 17 -12.52 -17.83 -10.94
N GLY A 18 -13.15 -17.37 -12.02
CA GLY A 18 -14.60 -17.42 -12.21
C GLY A 18 -15.42 -16.40 -11.40
N VAL A 19 -16.73 -16.60 -11.39
CA VAL A 19 -17.75 -15.61 -10.96
C VAL A 19 -17.68 -15.29 -9.46
N LEU A 20 -17.34 -16.26 -8.61
CA LEU A 20 -17.23 -16.05 -7.16
C LEU A 20 -16.07 -15.11 -6.81
N CYS A 21 -14.94 -15.26 -7.49
CA CYS A 21 -13.80 -14.35 -7.37
C CYS A 21 -14.18 -12.93 -7.78
N TYR A 22 -14.86 -12.77 -8.93
CA TYR A 22 -15.32 -11.46 -9.40
C TYR A 22 -16.30 -10.78 -8.42
N LYS A 23 -17.29 -11.52 -7.90
CA LYS A 23 -18.28 -10.96 -6.94
C LYS A 23 -17.61 -10.52 -5.64
N SER A 24 -16.78 -11.38 -5.06
CA SER A 24 -16.04 -11.05 -3.83
C SER A 24 -15.08 -9.87 -4.04
N TRP A 25 -14.47 -9.76 -5.22
CA TRP A 25 -13.64 -8.64 -5.61
C TRP A 25 -14.42 -7.32 -5.63
N ILE A 26 -15.58 -7.26 -6.30
CA ILE A 26 -16.40 -6.04 -6.35
C ILE A 26 -16.78 -5.58 -4.95
N ILE A 27 -17.31 -6.49 -4.12
CA ILE A 27 -17.76 -6.17 -2.76
C ILE A 27 -16.59 -5.60 -1.96
N THR A 28 -15.44 -6.27 -2.00
CA THR A 28 -14.24 -5.84 -1.28
C THR A 28 -13.71 -4.52 -1.81
N PHE A 29 -13.74 -4.31 -3.13
CA PHE A 29 -13.30 -3.06 -3.74
C PHE A 29 -14.17 -1.88 -3.30
N VAL A 30 -15.50 -2.07 -3.22
CA VAL A 30 -16.41 -1.04 -2.70
C VAL A 30 -16.11 -0.75 -1.22
N ILE A 31 -15.97 -1.79 -0.39
CA ILE A 31 -15.65 -1.63 1.03
C ILE A 31 -14.33 -0.88 1.22
N THR A 32 -13.26 -1.33 0.56
CA THR A 32 -11.93 -0.69 0.64
C THR A 32 -11.96 0.74 0.13
N LYS A 33 -12.72 1.04 -0.93
CA LYS A 33 -12.92 2.40 -1.42
C LYS A 33 -13.68 3.28 -0.43
N CYS A 34 -14.68 2.75 0.26
CA CYS A 34 -15.40 3.50 1.31
C CYS A 34 -14.53 3.75 2.55
N LEU A 35 -13.61 2.85 2.87
CA LEU A 35 -12.68 2.98 4.00
C LEU A 35 -11.45 3.84 3.69
N SER A 36 -11.07 3.93 2.42
CA SER A 36 -10.01 4.81 1.94
C SER A 36 -10.54 6.24 1.92
N GLY A 37 -9.85 7.17 2.58
CA GLY A 37 -10.29 8.55 2.78
C GLY A 37 -10.71 9.26 1.50
N ARG A 38 -11.70 10.16 1.60
CA ARG A 38 -12.43 10.76 0.46
C ARG A 38 -11.61 11.78 -0.36
N SER A 39 -10.38 12.09 0.00
CA SER A 39 -9.59 13.16 -0.63
C SER A 39 -8.09 12.91 -0.43
N ASP A 40 -7.30 13.12 -1.50
CA ASP A 40 -5.85 12.90 -1.55
C ASP A 40 -5.03 13.69 -0.51
N ASP A 41 -5.67 14.63 0.20
CA ASP A 41 -5.07 15.49 1.21
C ASP A 41 -5.50 15.15 2.66
N LYS A 42 -6.47 14.23 2.83
CA LYS A 42 -6.90 13.73 4.15
C LYS A 42 -6.68 12.23 4.23
N GLN A 43 -5.66 11.85 5.01
CA GLN A 43 -5.30 10.46 5.32
C GLN A 43 -6.56 9.65 5.68
N GLY A 44 -6.83 8.58 4.93
CA GLY A 44 -7.93 7.65 5.21
C GLY A 44 -7.75 6.88 6.52
N ILE A 45 -8.80 6.16 6.93
CA ILE A 45 -8.84 5.34 8.16
C ILE A 45 -7.71 4.29 8.19
N VAL A 46 -7.37 3.72 7.03
CA VAL A 46 -6.28 2.75 6.92
C VAL A 46 -4.95 3.49 6.78
N ARG A 47 -4.34 3.79 7.91
CA ARG A 47 -2.99 4.36 8.00
C ARG A 47 -2.01 3.41 7.30
N SER A 48 -1.16 3.94 6.42
CA SER A 48 0.02 3.17 5.99
C SER A 48 0.86 2.86 7.23
N VAL A 49 1.32 1.61 7.36
CA VAL A 49 2.12 1.21 8.51
C VAL A 49 3.53 1.74 8.27
N ILE A 50 3.84 2.88 8.90
CA ILE A 50 5.15 3.52 8.82
C ILE A 50 6.01 2.92 9.91
N ILE A 51 6.92 2.02 9.53
CA ILE A 51 7.91 1.46 10.46
C ILE A 51 9.21 2.26 10.32
N PRO A 52 9.62 3.02 11.36
CA PRO A 52 10.91 3.69 11.35
C PRO A 52 12.03 2.64 11.49
N TRP A 53 12.91 2.55 10.48
CA TRP A 53 14.06 1.66 10.48
C TRP A 53 15.36 2.44 10.27
N ARG A 54 16.02 2.81 11.37
CA ARG A 54 17.29 3.57 11.40
C ARG A 54 17.21 4.85 10.55
N ASN A 55 17.73 4.83 9.31
CA ASN A 55 17.75 5.97 8.38
C ASN A 55 16.66 5.89 7.29
N TYR A 56 15.78 4.90 7.35
CA TYR A 56 14.74 4.63 6.37
C TYR A 56 13.37 4.58 7.06
N GLN A 57 12.36 5.08 6.38
CA GLN A 57 10.96 4.89 6.75
C GLN A 57 10.38 3.87 5.78
N LEU A 58 10.02 2.69 6.31
CA LEU A 58 9.32 1.68 5.55
C LEU A 58 7.84 2.04 5.57
N HIS A 59 7.33 2.44 4.41
CA HIS A 59 5.90 2.63 4.20
C HIS A 59 5.35 1.29 3.71
N LEU A 60 4.92 0.46 4.66
CA LEU A 60 4.22 -0.76 4.32
C LEU A 60 2.82 -0.40 3.83
N HIS A 61 2.70 -0.37 2.51
CA HIS A 61 1.41 -0.25 1.85
C HIS A 61 0.61 -1.53 2.06
N HIS A 62 -0.68 -1.40 2.28
CA HIS A 62 -1.60 -2.53 2.45
C HIS A 62 -1.63 -3.46 1.23
N TRP A 63 -1.36 -2.95 0.01
CA TRP A 63 -1.23 -3.80 -1.17
C TRP A 63 -0.06 -4.80 -1.04
N PHE A 64 1.05 -4.38 -0.42
CA PHE A 64 2.22 -5.23 -0.25
C PHE A 64 1.96 -6.31 0.82
N LEU A 65 1.28 -5.95 1.91
CA LEU A 65 0.85 -6.90 2.93
C LEU A 65 -0.13 -7.93 2.37
N ALA A 66 -1.12 -7.49 1.59
CA ALA A 66 -2.06 -8.38 0.93
C ALA A 66 -1.36 -9.35 -0.05
N LEU A 67 -0.31 -8.88 -0.74
CA LEU A 67 0.51 -9.74 -1.60
C LEU A 67 1.25 -10.83 -0.81
N ILE A 68 1.85 -10.48 0.32
CA ILE A 68 2.53 -11.45 1.21
C ILE A 68 1.53 -12.50 1.71
N ILE A 69 0.36 -12.06 2.20
CA ILE A 69 -0.69 -12.96 2.69
C ILE A 69 -1.14 -13.91 1.57
N GLY A 70 -1.36 -13.40 0.35
CA GLY A 70 -1.72 -14.20 -0.81
C GLY A 70 -0.64 -15.23 -1.17
N GLY A 71 0.64 -14.85 -1.09
CA GLY A 71 1.76 -15.77 -1.28
C GLY A 71 1.79 -16.89 -0.23
N VAL A 72 1.54 -16.57 1.04
CA VAL A 72 1.44 -17.57 2.11
C VAL A 72 0.28 -18.53 1.86
N PHE A 73 -0.89 -18.03 1.47
CA PHE A 73 -2.05 -18.87 1.14
C PHE A 73 -1.75 -19.81 -0.04
N ALA A 74 -1.04 -19.33 -1.06
CA ALA A 74 -0.64 -20.13 -2.20
C ALA A 74 0.36 -21.25 -1.83
N VAL A 75 1.35 -20.97 -0.99
CA VAL A 75 2.40 -21.94 -0.60
C VAL A 75 1.92 -22.94 0.44
N LYS A 76 1.13 -22.48 1.42
CA LYS A 76 0.65 -23.32 2.53
C LYS A 76 -0.65 -24.05 2.21
N SER A 77 -1.30 -23.72 1.09
CA SER A 77 -2.65 -24.17 0.74
C SER A 77 -3.65 -23.97 1.88
N PHE A 78 -3.39 -22.97 2.72
CA PHE A 78 -4.20 -22.64 3.88
C PHE A 78 -5.02 -21.40 3.53
N TYR A 79 -6.34 -21.58 3.46
CA TYR A 79 -7.27 -20.52 3.11
C TYR A 79 -8.29 -20.36 4.23
N ILE A 80 -8.53 -19.12 4.65
CA ILE A 80 -9.55 -18.80 5.68
C ILE A 80 -10.97 -18.98 5.10
N LEU A 81 -11.13 -18.67 3.81
CA LEU A 81 -12.35 -18.82 3.03
C LEU A 81 -12.06 -19.64 1.77
N ALA A 82 -13.09 -19.94 0.98
CA ALA A 82 -12.90 -20.55 -0.34
C ALA A 82 -11.79 -19.81 -1.13
N PRO A 83 -10.88 -20.52 -1.81
CA PRO A 83 -9.72 -19.93 -2.47
C PRO A 83 -10.10 -18.76 -3.39
N GLU A 84 -11.20 -18.90 -4.14
CA GLU A 84 -11.73 -17.91 -5.06
C GLU A 84 -12.12 -16.62 -4.34
N ILE A 85 -12.74 -16.74 -3.16
CA ILE A 85 -13.14 -15.61 -2.32
C ILE A 85 -11.90 -14.95 -1.71
N SER A 86 -10.98 -15.76 -1.19
CA SER A 86 -9.74 -15.27 -0.58
C SER A 86 -8.89 -14.48 -1.59
N TYR A 87 -8.69 -15.02 -2.80
CA TYR A 87 -7.95 -14.33 -3.86
C TYR A 87 -8.71 -13.13 -4.43
N GLY A 88 -10.05 -13.17 -4.51
CA GLY A 88 -10.87 -12.03 -4.89
C GLY A 88 -10.73 -10.85 -3.92
N ILE A 89 -10.79 -11.12 -2.60
CA ILE A 89 -10.58 -10.12 -1.54
C ILE A 89 -9.16 -9.53 -1.64
N LEU A 90 -8.14 -10.39 -1.67
CA LEU A 90 -6.75 -9.94 -1.68
C LEU A 90 -6.41 -9.15 -2.93
N SER A 91 -6.87 -9.59 -4.11
CA SER A 91 -6.65 -8.86 -5.36
C SER A 91 -7.38 -7.52 -5.42
N ALA A 92 -8.54 -7.37 -4.76
CA ALA A 92 -9.21 -6.07 -4.62
C ALA A 92 -8.40 -5.09 -3.78
N ILE A 93 -7.86 -5.55 -2.65
CA ILE A 93 -7.01 -4.74 -1.76
C ILE A 93 -5.72 -4.32 -2.50
N ILE A 94 -5.08 -5.25 -3.22
CA ILE A 94 -3.88 -4.98 -4.02
C ILE A 94 -4.19 -3.96 -5.11
N PHE A 95 -5.28 -4.18 -5.87
CA PHE A 95 -5.67 -3.30 -6.96
C PHE A 95 -5.98 -1.89 -6.46
N GLN A 96 -6.74 -1.75 -5.38
CA GLN A 96 -7.04 -0.45 -4.78
C GLN A 96 -5.75 0.27 -4.38
N GLY A 97 -4.81 -0.42 -3.73
CA GLY A 97 -3.52 0.17 -3.34
C GLY A 97 -2.63 0.59 -4.51
N ILE A 98 -2.63 -0.15 -5.62
CA ILE A 98 -1.80 0.19 -6.81
C ILE A 98 -2.46 1.27 -7.68
N TYR A 99 -3.78 1.25 -7.81
CA TYR A 99 -4.48 2.13 -8.75
C TYR A 99 -4.69 3.53 -8.17
N TYR A 100 -5.04 3.64 -6.88
CA TYR A 100 -5.39 4.90 -6.22
C TYR A 100 -4.19 5.64 -5.63
N TYR A 101 -3.12 4.95 -5.21
CA TYR A 101 -1.98 5.62 -4.60
C TYR A 101 -0.91 5.87 -5.66
N GLU A 102 -0.52 7.13 -5.88
CA GLU A 102 0.56 7.47 -6.82
C GLU A 102 1.94 7.00 -6.32
N ASP A 103 2.13 6.95 -5.00
CA ASP A 103 3.35 6.47 -4.36
C ASP A 103 3.34 4.97 -4.05
N TRP A 104 2.45 4.19 -4.69
CA TRP A 104 2.36 2.73 -4.53
C TRP A 104 3.71 2.01 -4.71
N HIS A 105 4.56 2.51 -5.60
CA HIS A 105 5.88 1.96 -5.91
C HIS A 105 6.96 2.32 -4.87
N ARG A 106 6.70 3.30 -4.01
CA ARG A 106 7.64 3.80 -3.00
C ARG A 106 7.40 3.08 -1.67
N ILE A 107 7.93 1.87 -1.57
CA ILE A 107 7.90 1.06 -0.34
C ILE A 107 8.91 1.58 0.69
N ILE A 108 10.06 2.06 0.22
CA ILE A 108 11.15 2.56 1.06
C ILE A 108 11.32 4.06 0.78
N LYS A 109 11.12 4.90 1.81
CA LYS A 109 11.51 6.30 1.78
C LYS A 109 12.75 6.47 2.65
N ARG A 110 13.80 7.12 2.13
CA ARG A 110 14.92 7.55 2.96
C ARG A 110 14.42 8.67 3.85
N LYS A 111 14.73 8.62 5.15
CA LYS A 111 14.51 9.77 6.04
C LYS A 111 15.35 10.92 5.46
N SER A 112 14.72 12.00 5.01
CA SER A 112 15.48 13.16 4.55
C SER A 112 16.30 13.66 5.73
N VAL A 113 17.61 13.68 5.58
CA VAL A 113 18.54 14.24 6.58
C VAL A 113 18.51 15.77 6.54
N LEU A 114 17.98 16.35 5.45
CA LEU A 114 17.92 17.78 5.18
C LEU A 114 17.28 18.63 6.31
N PRO A 115 16.07 18.31 6.83
CA PRO A 115 15.45 19.16 7.85
C PRO A 115 16.20 19.13 9.20
N ILE A 116 16.89 18.01 9.51
CA ILE A 116 17.73 17.90 10.71
C ILE A 116 19.02 18.71 10.54
N LEU A 117 19.56 18.74 9.31
CA LEU A 117 20.75 19.51 9.00
C LEU A 117 20.46 21.01 8.99
N GLU A 118 19.37 21.45 8.35
CA GLU A 118 18.91 22.85 8.39
C GLU A 118 18.66 23.30 9.82
N GLN A 119 17.94 22.51 10.63
CA GLN A 119 17.70 22.83 12.04
C GLN A 119 19.01 22.97 12.84
N ARG A 120 20.00 22.11 12.59
CA ARG A 120 21.33 22.20 13.24
C ARG A 120 22.15 23.39 12.75
N ILE A 121 22.08 23.72 11.46
CA ILE A 121 22.76 24.88 10.88
C ILE A 121 22.15 26.18 11.43
N SER A 122 20.82 26.27 11.53
CA SER A 122 20.14 27.43 12.13
C SER A 122 20.46 27.61 13.61
N LEU A 123 20.57 26.51 14.38
CA LEU A 123 20.99 26.57 15.79
C LEU A 123 22.46 26.95 15.97
N ALA A 124 23.34 26.50 15.08
CA ALA A 124 24.75 26.89 15.10
C ALA A 124 24.91 28.38 14.76
N ALA A 125 24.27 28.84 13.67
CA ALA A 125 24.34 30.24 13.23
C ALA A 125 23.72 31.24 14.22
N GLY A 126 22.77 30.80 15.06
CA GLY A 126 22.20 31.63 16.12
C GLY A 126 23.11 31.82 17.33
N ASN A 127 24.01 30.87 17.62
CA ASN A 127 24.93 30.94 18.75
C ASN A 127 26.18 31.79 18.47
N ASP A 128 26.46 32.09 17.21
CA ASP A 128 27.68 32.81 16.80
C ASP A 128 27.52 34.36 16.88
N LEU A 129 26.32 34.86 17.22
CA LEU A 129 26.00 36.30 17.29
C LEU A 129 25.89 36.83 18.73
N GLU A 130 26.14 36.01 19.75
CA GLU A 130 26.20 36.45 21.14
C GLU A 130 27.66 36.55 21.63
N PHE A 131 28.40 37.56 21.17
CA PHE A 131 29.63 38.05 21.82
C PHE A 131 29.85 39.54 21.54
#